data_AF-A0A7G1I6Q6-F1
#
_entry.id   AF-A0A7G1I6Q6-F1
#
_cell.length_a   1.000
_cell.length_b   1.000
_cell.length_c   1.000
_cell.angle_alpha   90.00
_cell.angle_beta   90.00
_cell.angle_gamma   90.00
#
_symmetry.space_group_name_H-M   'P 1'
#
loop_
_entity.id
_entity.type
_entity.pdbx_description
1 polymer ?
#
loop_
_entity_poly.entity_id
_entity_poly.type
_entity_poly.pdbx_seq_one_letter_code
_entity_poly.pdbx_strand_id
1 'polypeptide(L)'
;MGTTAGVRWWRFGAGVLLGLAFATKWSGLYFIAFFGTMSLAFDVAARRQYQVPRPWLGTLRRDLLPTGYALALIPFAVYLASYAGWFASETAIDRHQVGQTIGPDSVLPLPDAVRSLWYYTAKAFHFHATLTNSAGNHHPWESKPWSWPMSLRPVLYAIDQQNVSGCGGQSCVKAEMLVGTPAMWWLAVPVLLYAAWRMFVRRDWRYAVVLVGYCAGWLPWFADIDRQMYFFYAATMAPFLVMAIALILGDVLYQPGQGRERRTLGLIVVSCYVALVVTNFAWLFPILTGLPISQQTWNMEIWLPSWR
;
A
#
# COMPACT_ATOMS: atom_id res chain seq x y z
N MET A 1 -34.75 -15.79 8.28
CA MET A 1 -34.12 -16.10 9.59
C MET A 1 -32.63 -15.83 9.46
N GLY A 2 -32.07 -15.00 10.34
CA GLY A 2 -30.65 -14.63 10.25
C GLY A 2 -29.82 -15.71 10.92
N THR A 3 -29.03 -16.45 10.14
CA THR A 3 -27.95 -17.24 10.72
C THR A 3 -27.01 -16.26 11.42
N THR A 4 -26.95 -16.32 12.75
CA THR A 4 -25.83 -15.77 13.50
C THR A 4 -24.63 -16.61 13.11
N ALA A 5 -24.03 -16.28 11.96
CA ALA A 5 -22.68 -16.72 11.67
C ALA A 5 -21.85 -16.27 12.88
N GLY A 6 -21.30 -17.23 13.61
CA GLY A 6 -20.48 -16.97 14.80
C GLY A 6 -19.30 -16.05 14.51
N VAL A 7 -18.41 -15.88 15.48
CA VAL A 7 -17.23 -15.03 15.33
C VAL A 7 -16.51 -15.36 14.01
N ARG A 8 -16.49 -14.37 13.10
CA ARG A 8 -15.81 -14.50 11.81
C ARG A 8 -14.32 -14.28 12.05
N TRP A 9 -13.62 -15.33 12.47
CA TRP A 9 -12.19 -15.27 12.81
C TRP A 9 -11.32 -14.68 11.69
N TRP A 10 -11.72 -14.85 10.43
CA TRP A 10 -11.04 -14.20 9.31
C TRP A 10 -11.20 -12.66 9.30
N ARG A 11 -12.34 -12.12 9.76
CA ARG A 11 -12.53 -10.65 9.93
C ARG A 11 -11.67 -10.12 11.07
N PHE A 12 -11.57 -10.89 12.16
CA PHE A 12 -10.67 -10.58 13.27
C PHE A 12 -9.21 -10.54 12.78
N GLY A 13 -8.76 -11.57 12.06
CA GLY A 13 -7.41 -11.62 11.48
C GLY A 13 -7.14 -10.46 10.51
N ALA A 14 -8.11 -10.12 9.66
CA ALA A 14 -8.01 -8.94 8.80
C ALA A 14 -7.87 -7.65 9.61
N GLY A 15 -8.65 -7.50 10.69
CA GLY A 15 -8.52 -6.39 11.64
C GLY A 15 -7.13 -6.28 12.26
N VAL A 16 -6.56 -7.40 12.69
CA VAL A 16 -5.20 -7.43 13.25
C VAL A 16 -4.17 -7.00 12.21
N LEU A 17 -4.23 -7.56 11.00
CA LEU A 17 -3.29 -7.22 9.92
C LEU A 17 -3.40 -5.74 9.49
N LEU A 18 -4.62 -5.21 9.42
CA LEU A 18 -4.84 -3.79 9.14
C LEU A 18 -4.36 -2.89 10.29
N GLY A 19 -4.52 -3.36 11.53
CA GLY A 19 -3.95 -2.71 12.71
C GLY A 19 -2.43 -2.65 12.67
N LEU A 20 -1.77 -3.76 12.31
CA LEU A 20 -0.33 -3.80 12.11
C LEU A 20 0.12 -2.87 10.98
N ALA A 21 -0.63 -2.80 9.88
CA ALA A 21 -0.36 -1.85 8.80
C ALA A 21 -0.47 -0.40 9.29
N PHE A 22 -1.50 -0.07 10.07
CA PHE A 22 -1.67 1.25 10.67
C PHE A 22 -0.57 1.59 11.68
N ALA A 23 -0.16 0.62 12.51
CA ALA A 23 0.95 0.73 13.46
C ALA A 23 2.28 1.02 12.76
N THR A 24 2.57 0.36 11.65
CA THR A 24 3.78 0.59 10.85
C THR A 24 3.74 1.97 10.19
N LYS A 25 2.58 2.40 9.69
CA LYS A 25 2.43 3.68 9.00
C LYS A 25 0.98 4.16 8.98
N TRP A 26 0.75 5.44 9.25
CA TRP A 26 -0.60 6.00 9.28
C TRP A 26 -1.38 5.91 7.97
N SER A 27 -0.71 5.76 6.82
CA SER A 27 -1.38 5.44 5.55
C SER A 27 -2.12 4.09 5.58
N GLY A 28 -1.87 3.22 6.56
CA GLY A 28 -2.69 2.04 6.84
C GLY A 28 -4.17 2.36 7.12
N LEU A 29 -4.49 3.57 7.61
CA LEU A 29 -5.87 4.05 7.77
C LEU A 29 -6.64 4.05 6.45
N TYR A 30 -5.96 4.30 5.33
CA TYR A 30 -6.59 4.26 4.02
C TYR A 30 -7.11 2.86 3.71
N PHE A 31 -6.31 1.82 3.98
CA PHE A 31 -6.71 0.44 3.81
C PHE A 31 -7.85 0.04 4.73
N ILE A 32 -7.83 0.50 5.99
CA ILE A 32 -8.95 0.32 6.94
C ILE A 32 -10.25 0.92 6.37
N ALA A 33 -10.21 2.16 5.89
CA ALA A 33 -11.38 2.85 5.36
C ALA A 33 -11.91 2.16 4.08
N PHE A 34 -11.03 1.84 3.13
CA PHE A 34 -11.40 1.23 1.86
C PHE A 34 -11.92 -0.20 2.05
N PHE A 35 -11.23 -1.06 2.80
CA PHE A 35 -11.71 -2.42 3.06
C PHE A 35 -12.91 -2.46 4.00
N GLY A 36 -13.02 -1.54 4.95
CA GLY A 36 -14.22 -1.35 5.77
C GLY A 36 -15.44 -1.04 4.91
N THR A 37 -15.31 -0.07 4.00
CA THR A 37 -16.37 0.30 3.05
C THR A 37 -16.71 -0.86 2.12
N MET A 38 -15.70 -1.56 1.58
CA MET A 38 -15.90 -2.73 0.72
C MET A 38 -16.59 -3.88 1.46
N SER A 39 -16.25 -4.13 2.73
CA SER A 39 -16.90 -5.16 3.54
C SER A 39 -18.40 -4.87 3.69
N LEU A 40 -18.77 -3.62 3.99
CA LEU A 40 -20.18 -3.21 4.05
C LEU A 40 -20.86 -3.30 2.68
N ALA A 41 -20.18 -2.91 1.60
CA ALA A 41 -20.70 -3.01 0.25
C ALA A 41 -20.97 -4.47 -0.16
N PHE A 42 -20.09 -5.40 0.22
CA PHE A 42 -20.28 -6.83 0.01
C PHE A 42 -21.42 -7.40 0.84
N ASP A 43 -21.58 -6.95 2.09
CA ASP A 43 -22.73 -7.34 2.92
C ASP A 43 -24.06 -6.85 2.29
N VAL A 44 -24.10 -5.64 1.72
CA VAL A 44 -25.26 -5.14 0.95
C VAL A 44 -25.49 -5.96 -0.32
N ALA A 45 -24.43 -6.26 -1.09
CA ALA A 45 -24.51 -7.03 -2.33
C ALA A 45 -25.03 -8.45 -2.09
N ALA A 46 -24.53 -9.12 -1.05
CA ALA A 46 -25.00 -10.44 -0.64
C ALA A 46 -26.49 -10.41 -0.27
N ARG A 47 -26.94 -9.42 0.49
CA ARG A 47 -28.37 -9.26 0.84
C ARG A 47 -29.26 -9.02 -0.37
N ARG A 48 -28.79 -8.27 -1.37
CA ARG A 48 -29.51 -8.09 -2.65
C ARG A 48 -29.61 -9.41 -3.41
N GLN A 49 -28.55 -10.21 -3.44
CA GLN A 49 -28.55 -11.52 -4.09
C GLN A 49 -29.54 -12.50 -3.43
N TYR A 50 -29.68 -12.44 -2.10
CA TYR A 50 -30.69 -13.19 -1.35
C TYR A 50 -32.08 -12.52 -1.31
N GLN A 51 -32.32 -11.51 -2.17
CA GLN A 51 -33.62 -10.83 -2.31
C GLN A 51 -34.21 -10.29 -0.99
N VAL A 52 -33.34 -9.87 -0.06
CA VAL A 52 -33.78 -9.26 1.21
C VAL A 52 -34.47 -7.92 0.92
N PRO A 53 -35.69 -7.64 1.43
CA PRO A 53 -36.47 -6.46 1.03
C PRO A 53 -35.82 -5.11 1.30
N ARG A 54 -35.03 -5.00 2.39
CA ARG A 54 -34.34 -3.77 2.81
C ARG A 54 -32.86 -4.05 3.04
N PRO A 55 -32.05 -4.23 1.98
CA PRO A 55 -30.67 -4.70 2.10
C PRO A 55 -29.81 -3.70 2.89
N TRP A 56 -29.94 -2.40 2.63
CA TRP A 56 -29.21 -1.34 3.33
C TRP A 56 -29.55 -1.27 4.83
N LEU A 57 -30.83 -1.27 5.19
CA LEU A 57 -31.26 -1.25 6.58
C LEU A 57 -30.83 -2.52 7.32
N GLY A 58 -30.84 -3.66 6.63
CA GLY A 58 -30.31 -4.93 7.15
C GLY A 58 -28.83 -4.85 7.48
N THR A 59 -28.01 -4.32 6.57
CA THR A 59 -26.57 -4.11 6.78
C THR A 59 -26.30 -3.14 7.93
N LEU A 60 -27.00 -2.00 7.95
CA LEU A 60 -26.83 -0.99 9.00
C LEU A 60 -27.11 -1.57 10.39
N ARG A 61 -28.18 -2.36 10.53
CA ARG A 61 -28.59 -2.90 11.83
C ARG A 61 -27.76 -4.10 12.28
N ARG A 62 -27.28 -4.93 11.36
CA ARG A 62 -26.67 -6.23 11.70
C ARG A 62 -25.19 -6.34 11.42
N ASP A 63 -24.67 -5.60 10.45
CA ASP A 63 -23.30 -5.75 9.97
C ASP A 63 -22.42 -4.55 10.36
N LEU A 64 -23.00 -3.37 10.62
CA LEU A 64 -22.23 -2.18 11.01
C LEU A 64 -21.43 -2.40 12.30
N LEU A 65 -22.06 -2.89 13.37
CA LEU A 65 -21.38 -3.11 14.65
C LEU A 65 -20.30 -4.21 14.56
N PRO A 66 -20.55 -5.40 13.99
CA PRO A 66 -19.49 -6.40 13.81
C PRO A 66 -18.35 -5.92 12.90
N THR A 67 -18.66 -5.13 11.86
CA THR A 67 -17.66 -4.57 10.96
C THR A 67 -16.84 -3.48 11.64
N GLY A 68 -17.48 -2.59 12.41
CA GLY A 68 -16.81 -1.57 13.21
C GLY A 68 -15.94 -2.19 14.30
N TYR A 69 -16.41 -3.25 14.95
CA TYR A 69 -15.58 -4.02 15.88
C TYR A 69 -14.34 -4.58 15.18
N ALA A 70 -14.54 -5.32 14.07
CA ALA A 70 -13.44 -6.04 13.42
C ALA A 70 -12.46 -5.12 12.68
N LEU A 71 -12.95 -4.06 12.03
CA LEU A 71 -12.18 -3.23 11.12
C LEU A 71 -11.94 -1.81 11.64
N ALA A 72 -12.42 -1.44 12.83
CA ALA A 72 -12.04 -0.18 13.47
C ALA A 72 -11.49 -0.40 14.88
N LEU A 73 -12.23 -1.07 15.77
CA LEU A 73 -11.81 -1.27 17.16
C LEU A 73 -10.54 -2.12 17.26
N ILE A 74 -10.49 -3.27 16.57
CA ILE A 74 -9.30 -4.14 16.58
C ILE A 74 -8.07 -3.42 16.00
N PRO A 75 -8.11 -2.82 14.79
CA PRO A 75 -6.96 -2.09 14.27
C PRO A 75 -6.46 -0.98 15.21
N PHE A 76 -7.39 -0.24 15.83
CA PHE A 76 -7.05 0.81 16.78
C PHE A 76 -6.41 0.26 18.06
N ALA A 77 -6.93 -0.85 18.58
CA ALA A 77 -6.34 -1.53 19.73
C ALA A 77 -4.93 -2.06 19.43
N VAL A 78 -4.71 -2.62 18.22
CA VAL A 78 -3.38 -3.06 17.77
C VAL A 78 -2.42 -1.89 17.61
N TYR A 79 -2.89 -0.76 17.07
CA TYR A 79 -2.11 0.48 17.01
C TYR A 79 -1.70 0.96 18.40
N LEU A 80 -2.63 1.03 19.36
CA LEU A 80 -2.27 1.41 20.73
C LEU A 80 -1.33 0.39 21.40
N ALA A 81 -1.51 -0.89 21.13
CA ALA A 81 -0.64 -1.95 21.64
C ALA A 81 0.79 -1.84 21.10
N SER A 82 1.00 -1.32 19.88
CA SER A 82 2.36 -1.10 19.35
C SER A 82 3.12 -0.01 20.13
N TYR A 83 2.43 0.84 20.89
CA TYR A 83 3.04 1.82 21.79
C TYR A 83 3.33 1.26 23.19
N ALA A 84 3.17 -0.05 23.43
CA ALA A 84 3.47 -0.64 24.74
C ALA A 84 4.88 -0.28 25.27
N GLY A 85 5.90 -0.31 24.40
CA GLY A 85 7.25 0.11 24.75
C GLY A 85 7.37 1.61 25.08
N TRP A 86 6.61 2.46 24.39
CA TRP A 86 6.54 3.90 24.70
C TRP A 86 5.88 4.13 26.06
N PHE A 87 4.79 3.42 26.36
CA PHE A 87 4.12 3.50 27.66
C PHE A 87 5.00 3.01 28.81
N ALA A 88 5.76 1.93 28.60
CA ALA A 88 6.66 1.35 29.60
C ALA A 88 7.97 2.14 29.79
N SER A 89 8.34 2.99 28.84
CA SER A 89 9.57 3.77 28.90
C SER A 89 9.41 5.02 29.76
N GLU A 90 10.47 5.37 30.49
CA GLU A 90 10.60 6.62 31.25
C GLU A 90 11.16 7.77 30.41
N THR A 91 11.88 7.45 29.33
CA THR A 91 12.61 8.41 28.50
C THR A 91 12.08 8.49 27.06
N ALA A 92 10.93 7.87 26.81
CA ALA A 92 10.29 7.95 25.51
C ALA A 92 9.97 9.41 25.13
N ILE A 93 10.06 9.70 23.82
CA ILE A 93 9.80 11.03 23.28
C ILE A 93 8.42 11.53 23.73
N ASP A 94 8.37 12.73 24.31
CA ASP A 94 7.14 13.38 24.79
C ASP A 94 6.31 12.53 25.78
N ARG A 95 6.95 11.63 26.55
CA ARG A 95 6.25 10.70 27.46
C ARG A 95 5.60 11.35 28.69
N HIS A 96 6.15 12.48 29.15
CA HIS A 96 5.78 13.15 30.40
C HIS A 96 5.47 14.63 30.14
N GLN A 97 4.44 14.91 29.34
CA GLN A 97 4.12 16.28 28.92
C GLN A 97 3.07 16.98 29.79
N VAL A 98 2.29 16.21 30.55
CA VAL A 98 1.38 16.76 31.57
C VAL A 98 2.21 17.37 32.71
N GLY A 99 1.87 18.61 33.09
CA GLY A 99 2.61 19.42 34.06
C GLY A 99 3.83 20.12 33.47
N GLN A 100 4.18 19.84 32.21
CA GLN A 100 5.20 20.57 31.46
C GLN A 100 4.53 21.48 30.43
N THR A 101 4.31 20.98 29.21
CA THR A 101 3.68 21.74 28.12
C THR A 101 2.16 21.60 28.11
N ILE A 102 1.62 20.52 28.68
CA ILE A 102 0.17 20.32 28.84
C ILE A 102 -0.20 20.66 30.28
N GLY A 103 -1.26 21.44 30.47
CA GLY A 103 -1.75 21.78 31.81
C GLY A 103 -2.12 20.55 32.65
N PRO A 104 -2.01 20.62 33.99
CA PRO A 104 -2.29 19.48 34.86
C PRO A 104 -3.77 19.05 34.77
N ASP A 105 -4.68 20.03 34.70
CA ASP A 105 -6.11 19.79 34.70
C ASP A 105 -6.65 19.36 33.34
N SER A 106 -7.66 18.51 33.34
CA SER A 106 -8.37 18.06 32.16
C SER A 106 -9.86 17.88 32.46
N VAL A 107 -10.71 18.30 31.52
CA VAL A 107 -12.17 18.11 31.61
C VAL A 107 -12.54 16.62 31.54
N LEU A 108 -11.75 15.83 30.82
CA LEU A 108 -11.89 14.38 30.74
C LEU A 108 -10.81 13.72 31.61
N PRO A 109 -11.17 12.80 32.53
CA PRO A 109 -10.24 12.12 33.42
C PRO A 109 -9.47 11.02 32.68
N LEU A 110 -8.64 11.43 31.70
CA LEU A 110 -7.76 10.54 30.96
C LEU A 110 -6.40 10.42 31.67
N PRO A 111 -5.75 9.24 31.68
CA PRO A 111 -4.42 9.08 32.24
C PRO A 111 -3.41 10.01 31.56
N ASP A 112 -2.45 10.55 32.33
CA ASP A 112 -1.43 11.49 31.83
C ASP A 112 -0.61 10.91 30.67
N ALA A 113 -0.38 9.61 30.68
CA ALA A 113 0.31 8.91 29.60
C ALA A 113 -0.48 8.97 28.28
N VAL A 114 -1.81 8.83 28.32
CA VAL A 114 -2.68 8.92 27.13
C VAL A 114 -2.72 10.35 26.61
N ARG A 115 -2.80 11.33 27.51
CA ARG A 115 -2.75 12.77 27.15
C ARG A 115 -1.41 13.14 26.51
N SER A 116 -0.32 12.64 27.06
CA SER A 116 1.03 12.85 26.51
C SER A 116 1.22 12.15 25.16
N LEU A 117 0.67 10.94 24.99
CA LEU A 117 0.65 10.27 23.69
C LEU A 117 -0.12 11.09 22.65
N TRP A 118 -1.30 11.62 23.00
CA TRP A 118 -2.07 12.47 22.11
C TRP A 118 -1.29 13.72 21.68
N TYR A 119 -0.59 14.36 22.61
CA TYR A 119 0.27 15.51 22.32
C TYR A 119 1.41 15.14 21.36
N TYR A 120 2.10 14.03 21.60
CA TYR A 120 3.10 13.51 20.68
C TYR A 120 2.53 13.26 19.28
N THR A 121 1.40 12.55 19.20
CA THR A 121 0.69 12.26 17.95
C THR A 121 0.31 13.54 17.22
N ALA A 122 -0.20 14.56 17.93
CA ALA A 122 -0.55 15.84 17.34
C ALA A 122 0.66 16.58 16.77
N LYS A 123 1.81 16.57 17.48
CA LYS A 123 3.06 17.15 16.95
C LYS A 123 3.57 16.42 15.73
N ALA A 124 3.57 15.09 15.74
CA ALA A 124 3.97 14.28 14.59
C ALA A 124 3.07 14.56 13.37
N PHE A 125 1.75 14.66 13.58
CA PHE A 125 0.80 15.03 12.54
C PHE A 125 1.08 16.43 11.99
N HIS A 126 1.24 17.43 12.86
CA HIS A 126 1.53 18.80 12.46
C HIS A 126 2.79 18.89 11.61
N PHE A 127 3.90 18.28 12.06
CA PHE A 127 5.15 18.22 11.30
C PHE A 127 4.93 17.64 9.89
N HIS A 128 4.22 16.52 9.77
CA HIS A 128 3.94 15.91 8.47
C HIS A 128 2.99 16.70 7.58
N ALA A 129 2.05 17.46 8.17
CA ALA A 129 1.12 18.32 7.45
C ALA A 129 1.80 19.60 6.93
N THR A 130 2.88 20.05 7.58
CA THR A 130 3.63 21.25 7.17
C THR A 130 4.84 20.97 6.30
N LEU A 131 5.16 19.69 6.01
CA LEU A 131 6.22 19.30 5.08
C LEU A 131 5.76 19.42 3.63
N THR A 132 5.60 20.66 3.18
CA THR A 132 5.11 20.98 1.84
C THR A 132 6.16 21.69 0.99
N ASN A 133 5.98 21.58 -0.33
CA ASN A 133 6.81 22.26 -1.32
C ASN A 133 6.59 23.78 -1.25
N SER A 134 5.35 24.24 -1.05
CA SER A 134 5.05 25.66 -0.83
C SER A 134 5.74 26.27 0.40
N ALA A 135 6.04 25.45 1.43
CA ALA A 135 6.82 25.86 2.59
C ALA A 135 8.35 25.86 2.34
N GLY A 136 8.78 25.65 1.09
CA GLY A 136 10.19 25.68 0.68
C GLY A 136 10.91 24.33 0.80
N ASN A 137 10.22 23.25 1.17
CA ASN A 137 10.82 21.93 1.25
C ASN A 137 10.86 21.28 -0.13
N HIS A 138 12.04 21.21 -0.74
CA HIS A 138 12.22 20.57 -2.04
C HIS A 138 13.30 19.49 -1.97
N HIS A 139 13.01 18.32 -2.55
CA HIS A 139 13.99 17.24 -2.64
C HIS A 139 14.15 16.76 -4.08
N PRO A 140 15.38 16.57 -4.59
CA PRO A 140 15.62 16.18 -5.99
C PRO A 140 14.91 14.88 -6.41
N TRP A 141 14.84 13.92 -5.49
CA TRP A 141 14.20 12.62 -5.71
C TRP A 141 12.71 12.55 -5.30
N GLU A 142 12.07 13.71 -5.08
CA GLU A 142 10.65 13.77 -4.84
C GLU A 142 9.85 13.23 -6.04
N SER A 143 8.77 12.49 -5.79
CA SER A 143 7.84 12.06 -6.84
C SER A 143 6.39 12.16 -6.39
N LYS A 144 5.48 12.23 -7.37
CA LYS A 144 4.08 12.57 -7.16
C LYS A 144 3.15 11.43 -7.60
N PRO A 145 1.93 11.33 -7.04
CA PRO A 145 1.09 10.14 -7.17
C PRO A 145 0.72 9.76 -8.61
N TRP A 146 0.70 10.70 -9.56
CA TRP A 146 0.46 10.40 -10.98
C TRP A 146 1.58 9.60 -11.65
N SER A 147 2.83 9.70 -11.17
CA SER A 147 3.97 8.96 -11.74
C SER A 147 4.15 7.56 -11.14
N TRP A 148 3.44 7.26 -10.05
CA TRP A 148 3.64 6.04 -9.26
C TRP A 148 3.11 4.76 -9.91
N PRO A 149 1.91 4.72 -10.53
CA PRO A 149 1.37 3.47 -11.08
C PRO A 149 2.35 2.76 -12.01
N MET A 150 3.08 3.52 -12.82
CA MET A 150 4.06 3.01 -13.78
C MET A 150 5.51 3.13 -13.30
N SER A 151 5.77 3.43 -12.03
CA SER A 151 7.14 3.60 -11.50
C SER A 151 8.01 4.55 -12.34
N LEU A 152 7.42 5.65 -12.85
CA LEU A 152 8.10 6.52 -13.81
C LEU A 152 9.15 7.42 -13.16
N ARG A 153 9.00 7.71 -11.86
CA ARG A 153 9.97 8.48 -11.08
C ARG A 153 10.32 7.73 -9.79
N PRO A 154 11.32 6.84 -9.84
CA PRO A 154 11.85 6.10 -8.70
C PRO A 154 12.56 7.03 -7.69
N VAL A 155 13.01 6.45 -6.56
CA VAL A 155 13.74 7.19 -5.51
C VAL A 155 15.07 6.51 -5.24
N LEU A 156 16.13 7.32 -5.19
CA LEU A 156 17.48 6.88 -4.82
C LEU A 156 17.62 6.89 -3.30
N TYR A 157 18.06 5.77 -2.72
CA TYR A 157 18.36 5.66 -1.28
C TYR A 157 19.82 5.95 -0.98
N ALA A 158 20.73 5.42 -1.80
CA ALA A 158 22.15 5.62 -1.63
C ALA A 158 22.85 5.57 -2.98
N ILE A 159 23.93 6.35 -3.11
CA ILE A 159 24.85 6.23 -4.24
C ILE A 159 26.26 6.55 -3.77
N ASP A 160 27.21 5.72 -4.21
CA ASP A 160 28.63 5.94 -4.06
C ASP A 160 29.31 5.72 -5.41
N GLN A 161 30.21 6.63 -5.75
CA GLN A 161 30.97 6.65 -7.01
C GLN A 161 32.47 6.83 -6.74
N GLN A 162 32.90 6.98 -5.48
CA GLN A 162 34.26 7.29 -5.12
C GLN A 162 34.93 6.05 -4.53
N ASN A 163 36.03 5.60 -5.15
CA ASN A 163 36.83 4.46 -4.68
C ASN A 163 36.03 3.14 -4.49
N VAL A 164 34.94 2.97 -5.24
CA VAL A 164 34.15 1.74 -5.23
C VAL A 164 34.90 0.65 -6.00
N SER A 165 35.13 -0.49 -5.37
CA SER A 165 35.75 -1.67 -6.00
C SER A 165 34.72 -2.79 -6.24
N GLY A 166 35.12 -3.83 -6.97
CA GLY A 166 34.31 -5.04 -7.13
C GLY A 166 33.50 -5.16 -8.43
N CYS A 167 33.54 -4.16 -9.32
CA CYS A 167 32.86 -4.24 -10.63
C CYS A 167 33.79 -4.63 -11.81
N GLY A 168 35.08 -4.88 -11.56
CA GLY A 168 36.06 -5.26 -12.59
C GLY A 168 36.53 -4.12 -13.51
N GLY A 169 36.10 -2.87 -13.26
CA GLY A 169 36.49 -1.68 -14.02
C GLY A 169 37.28 -0.66 -13.21
N GLN A 170 37.77 0.40 -13.89
CA GLN A 170 38.51 1.51 -13.26
C GLN A 170 37.61 2.47 -12.46
N SER A 171 36.32 2.51 -12.78
CA SER A 171 35.31 3.31 -12.07
C SER A 171 34.04 2.49 -11.91
N CYS A 172 33.60 2.35 -10.66
CA CYS A 172 32.40 1.60 -10.28
C CYS A 172 31.38 2.54 -9.61
N VAL A 173 30.11 2.22 -9.79
CA VAL A 173 28.99 2.86 -9.11
C VAL A 173 28.33 1.83 -8.21
N LYS A 174 28.08 2.22 -6.96
CA LYS A 174 27.28 1.45 -6.01
C LYS A 174 26.04 2.26 -5.68
N ALA A 175 24.89 1.88 -6.22
CA ALA A 175 23.64 2.60 -6.01
C ALA A 175 22.57 1.67 -5.45
N GLU A 176 21.79 2.16 -4.49
CA GLU A 176 20.59 1.52 -3.99
C GLU A 176 19.40 2.41 -4.32
N MET A 177 18.47 1.88 -5.10
CA MET A 177 17.39 2.63 -5.71
C MET A 177 16.10 1.84 -5.62
N LEU A 178 15.04 2.48 -5.13
CA LEU A 178 13.72 1.89 -5.18
C LEU A 178 13.08 2.18 -6.53
N VAL A 179 13.06 1.16 -7.37
CA VAL A 179 12.41 1.18 -8.69
C VAL A 179 11.58 -0.09 -8.85
N GLY A 180 10.37 0.07 -9.39
CA GLY A 180 9.54 -1.07 -9.74
C GLY A 180 10.04 -1.74 -11.01
N THR A 181 10.06 -3.08 -11.06
CA THR A 181 10.38 -3.85 -12.27
C THR A 181 9.55 -3.38 -13.47
N PRO A 182 10.15 -2.70 -14.48
CA PRO A 182 9.41 -2.09 -15.59
C PRO A 182 8.44 -3.03 -16.33
N ALA A 183 8.85 -4.27 -16.60
CA ALA A 183 8.02 -5.28 -17.27
C ALA A 183 6.70 -5.57 -16.52
N MET A 184 6.64 -5.27 -15.22
CA MET A 184 5.46 -5.38 -14.38
C MET A 184 4.76 -4.02 -14.20
N TRP A 185 5.51 -2.99 -13.82
CA TRP A 185 4.95 -1.68 -13.44
C TRP A 185 4.45 -0.87 -14.63
N TRP A 186 5.10 -0.90 -15.79
CA TRP A 186 4.68 -0.13 -16.96
C TRP A 186 3.33 -0.59 -17.53
N LEU A 187 2.91 -1.81 -17.20
CA LEU A 187 1.59 -2.33 -17.57
C LEU A 187 0.47 -1.90 -16.60
N ALA A 188 0.75 -1.10 -15.56
CA ALA A 188 -0.25 -0.76 -14.56
C ALA A 188 -1.51 -0.12 -15.16
N VAL A 189 -1.38 0.84 -16.09
CA VAL A 189 -2.56 1.48 -16.71
C VAL A 189 -3.46 0.47 -17.43
N PRO A 190 -3.00 -0.33 -18.42
CA PRO A 190 -3.86 -1.32 -19.06
C PRO A 190 -4.38 -2.40 -18.10
N VAL A 191 -3.58 -2.80 -17.09
CA VAL A 191 -4.01 -3.75 -16.05
C VAL A 191 -5.17 -3.18 -15.23
N LEU A 192 -5.08 -1.92 -14.79
CA LEU A 192 -6.12 -1.27 -14.00
C LEU A 192 -7.39 -1.03 -14.82
N LEU A 193 -7.26 -0.66 -16.10
CA LEU A 193 -8.39 -0.53 -17.01
C LEU A 193 -9.10 -1.87 -17.22
N TYR A 194 -8.36 -2.95 -17.44
CA TYR A 194 -8.94 -4.29 -17.57
C TYR A 194 -9.60 -4.74 -16.27
N ALA A 195 -8.94 -4.54 -15.13
CA ALA A 195 -9.50 -4.84 -13.82
C ALA A 195 -10.80 -4.07 -13.56
N ALA A 196 -10.85 -2.78 -13.93
CA ALA A 196 -12.04 -1.94 -13.78
C ALA A 196 -13.18 -2.47 -14.67
N TRP A 197 -12.87 -2.83 -15.93
CA TRP A 197 -13.85 -3.45 -16.80
C TRP A 197 -14.37 -4.79 -16.24
N ARG A 198 -13.49 -5.65 -15.71
CA ARG A 198 -13.90 -6.91 -15.05
C ARG A 198 -14.78 -6.66 -13.82
N MET A 199 -14.46 -5.66 -13.02
CA MET A 199 -15.24 -5.28 -11.85
C MET A 199 -16.63 -4.73 -12.24
N PHE A 200 -16.70 -3.74 -13.13
CA PHE A 200 -17.95 -3.03 -13.40
C PHE A 200 -18.85 -3.72 -14.44
N VAL A 201 -18.26 -4.23 -15.53
CA VAL A 201 -19.01 -4.83 -16.65
C VAL A 201 -19.26 -6.32 -16.40
N ARG A 202 -18.22 -7.06 -16.00
CA ARG A 202 -18.33 -8.50 -15.72
C ARG A 202 -18.78 -8.81 -14.30
N ARG A 203 -18.88 -7.81 -13.42
CA ARG A 203 -19.28 -7.95 -12.01
C ARG A 203 -18.44 -8.98 -11.24
N ASP A 204 -17.15 -9.04 -11.57
CA ASP A 204 -16.21 -9.97 -10.94
C ASP A 204 -15.66 -9.40 -9.63
N TRP A 205 -16.11 -9.95 -8.51
CA TRP A 205 -15.74 -9.46 -7.17
C TRP A 205 -14.23 -9.59 -6.87
N ARG A 206 -13.54 -10.53 -7.53
CA ARG A 206 -12.10 -10.76 -7.33
C ARG A 206 -11.30 -9.52 -7.73
N TYR A 207 -11.66 -8.94 -8.87
CA TYR A 207 -11.08 -7.68 -9.35
C TYR A 207 -11.47 -6.48 -8.49
N ALA A 208 -12.68 -6.49 -7.91
CA ALA A 208 -13.09 -5.44 -6.99
C ALA A 208 -12.20 -5.38 -5.75
N VAL A 209 -11.88 -6.52 -5.13
CA VAL A 209 -10.99 -6.59 -3.95
C VAL A 209 -9.62 -6.02 -4.26
N VAL A 210 -9.05 -6.41 -5.40
CA VAL A 210 -7.73 -5.98 -5.81
C VAL A 210 -7.69 -4.48 -6.14
N LEU A 211 -8.69 -3.98 -6.87
CA LEU A 211 -8.79 -2.55 -7.18
C LEU A 211 -8.99 -1.69 -5.94
N VAL A 212 -9.84 -2.11 -5.01
CA VAL A 212 -10.05 -1.39 -3.75
C VAL A 212 -8.73 -1.29 -2.98
N GLY A 213 -7.96 -2.37 -2.88
CA GLY A 213 -6.65 -2.34 -2.24
C GLY A 213 -5.63 -1.45 -2.96
N TYR A 214 -5.56 -1.54 -4.30
CA TYR A 214 -4.68 -0.68 -5.09
C TYR A 214 -5.03 0.80 -4.91
N CYS A 215 -6.32 1.13 -5.00
CA CYS A 215 -6.83 2.49 -4.82
C CYS A 215 -6.63 3.01 -3.39
N ALA A 216 -6.71 2.16 -2.36
CA ALA A 216 -6.43 2.55 -0.98
C ALA A 216 -4.98 3.02 -0.81
N GLY A 217 -4.04 2.38 -1.50
CA GLY A 217 -2.63 2.78 -1.51
C GLY A 217 -2.32 3.98 -2.42
N TRP A 218 -3.25 4.40 -3.28
CA TRP A 218 -2.99 5.37 -4.35
C TRP A 218 -3.83 6.65 -4.27
N LEU A 219 -5.16 6.56 -4.23
CA LEU A 219 -6.06 7.71 -4.35
C LEU A 219 -5.94 8.74 -3.23
N PRO A 220 -5.77 8.38 -1.94
CA PRO A 220 -5.69 9.37 -0.86
C PRO A 220 -4.53 10.35 -1.01
N TRP A 221 -3.48 9.97 -1.73
CA TRP A 221 -2.31 10.80 -1.97
C TRP A 221 -2.58 11.99 -2.89
N PHE A 222 -3.71 12.02 -3.60
CA PHE A 222 -4.14 13.20 -4.36
C PHE A 222 -4.84 14.25 -3.50
N ALA A 223 -5.17 13.95 -2.24
CA ALA A 223 -5.81 14.91 -1.34
C ALA A 223 -4.88 16.06 -0.93
N ASP A 224 -3.57 15.83 -0.96
CA ASP A 224 -2.55 16.82 -0.63
C ASP A 224 -1.33 16.63 -1.55
N ILE A 225 -1.38 17.26 -2.71
CA ILE A 225 -0.33 17.19 -3.74
C ILE A 225 0.86 18.12 -3.44
N ASP A 226 0.69 19.11 -2.56
CA ASP A 226 1.73 20.06 -2.19
C ASP A 226 2.71 19.44 -1.18
N ARG A 227 2.24 18.48 -0.40
CA ARG A 227 3.08 17.64 0.46
C ARG A 227 4.25 17.03 -0.31
N GLN A 228 5.41 17.00 0.35
CA GLN A 228 6.59 16.35 -0.17
C GLN A 228 6.45 14.81 -0.11
N MET A 229 6.59 14.15 -1.26
CA MET A 229 6.25 12.75 -1.42
C MET A 229 7.29 12.00 -2.26
N TYR A 230 7.30 10.68 -2.15
CA TYR A 230 8.32 9.84 -2.76
C TYR A 230 7.74 8.53 -3.27
N PHE A 231 8.45 7.87 -4.18
CA PHE A 231 7.97 6.65 -4.79
C PHE A 231 7.75 5.50 -3.80
N PHE A 232 8.47 5.48 -2.67
CA PHE A 232 8.30 4.42 -1.66
C PHE A 232 6.89 4.37 -1.04
N TYR A 233 6.09 5.43 -1.12
CA TYR A 233 4.69 5.36 -0.70
C TYR A 233 3.87 4.41 -1.60
N ALA A 234 4.26 4.26 -2.86
CA ALA A 234 3.65 3.36 -3.82
C ALA A 234 3.97 1.87 -3.56
N ALA A 235 4.92 1.54 -2.68
CA ALA A 235 5.26 0.15 -2.36
C ALA A 235 4.03 -0.66 -1.89
N THR A 236 3.11 0.00 -1.18
CA THR A 236 1.84 -0.61 -0.72
C THR A 236 0.87 -0.97 -1.84
N MET A 237 1.03 -0.39 -3.04
CA MET A 237 0.23 -0.70 -4.23
C MET A 237 0.70 -2.00 -4.91
N ALA A 238 1.97 -2.37 -4.73
CA ALA A 238 2.62 -3.47 -5.46
C ALA A 238 1.92 -4.83 -5.29
N PRO A 239 1.54 -5.28 -4.07
CA PRO A 239 0.86 -6.57 -3.91
C PRO A 239 -0.46 -6.63 -4.68
N PHE A 240 -1.20 -5.52 -4.75
CA PHE A 240 -2.46 -5.45 -5.49
C PHE A 240 -2.23 -5.43 -7.00
N LEU A 241 -1.20 -4.74 -7.48
CA LEU A 241 -0.82 -4.82 -8.90
C LEU A 241 -0.46 -6.25 -9.30
N VAL A 242 0.35 -6.94 -8.47
CA VAL A 242 0.74 -8.34 -8.69
C VAL A 242 -0.49 -9.25 -8.70
N MET A 243 -1.40 -9.08 -7.74
CA MET A 243 -2.67 -9.84 -7.73
C MET A 243 -3.53 -9.56 -8.96
N ALA A 244 -3.61 -8.31 -9.43
CA ALA A 244 -4.37 -7.95 -10.63
C ALA A 244 -3.79 -8.64 -11.87
N ILE A 245 -2.46 -8.58 -12.02
CA ILE A 245 -1.74 -9.25 -13.10
C ILE A 245 -1.97 -10.77 -13.01
N ALA A 246 -1.84 -11.37 -11.83
CA ALA A 246 -2.08 -12.80 -11.64
C ALA A 246 -3.52 -13.22 -12.02
N LEU A 247 -4.53 -12.42 -11.66
CA LEU A 247 -5.91 -12.66 -12.09
C LEU A 247 -6.04 -12.59 -13.62
N ILE A 248 -5.39 -11.62 -14.27
CA ILE A 248 -5.41 -11.46 -15.74
C ILE A 248 -4.74 -12.66 -16.41
N LEU A 249 -3.57 -13.09 -15.92
CA LEU A 249 -2.89 -14.28 -16.43
C LEU A 249 -3.74 -15.54 -16.23
N GLY A 250 -4.43 -15.67 -15.09
CA GLY A 250 -5.41 -16.73 -14.86
C GLY A 250 -6.58 -16.70 -15.84
N ASP A 251 -7.08 -15.49 -16.16
CA ASP A 251 -8.11 -15.29 -17.17
C ASP A 251 -7.63 -15.61 -18.60
N VAL A 252 -6.33 -15.60 -18.87
CA VAL A 252 -5.78 -16.06 -20.16
C VAL A 252 -5.73 -17.60 -20.19
N LEU A 253 -5.25 -18.22 -19.10
CA LEU A 253 -5.00 -19.67 -19.00
C LEU A 253 -6.28 -20.52 -18.89
N TYR A 254 -7.30 -20.02 -18.21
CA TYR A 254 -8.43 -20.85 -17.76
C TYR A 254 -9.78 -20.44 -18.35
N GLN A 255 -9.82 -19.86 -19.57
CA GLN A 255 -11.12 -19.52 -20.15
C GLN A 255 -11.93 -20.77 -20.50
N PRO A 256 -13.23 -20.82 -20.15
CA PRO A 256 -14.11 -21.93 -20.53
C PRO A 256 -14.20 -22.10 -22.05
N GLY A 257 -14.25 -23.35 -22.52
CA GLY A 257 -14.44 -23.67 -23.94
C GLY A 257 -13.22 -23.45 -24.83
N GLN A 258 -12.02 -23.28 -24.26
CA GLN A 258 -10.79 -23.18 -25.06
C GLN A 258 -10.41 -24.52 -25.70
N GLY A 259 -10.15 -24.50 -27.01
CA GLY A 259 -9.48 -25.59 -27.71
C GLY A 259 -8.04 -25.79 -27.25
N ARG A 260 -7.46 -26.96 -27.56
CA ARG A 260 -6.09 -27.34 -27.14
C ARG A 260 -5.03 -26.31 -27.57
N GLU A 261 -5.11 -25.85 -28.81
CA GLU A 261 -4.16 -24.87 -29.37
C GLU A 261 -4.18 -23.54 -28.60
N ARG A 262 -5.36 -22.98 -28.34
CA ARG A 262 -5.51 -21.72 -27.59
C ARG A 262 -5.00 -21.83 -26.16
N ARG A 263 -5.20 -22.97 -25.51
CA ARG A 263 -4.65 -23.25 -24.18
C ARG A 263 -3.12 -23.30 -24.21
N THR A 264 -2.53 -23.97 -25.20
CA THR A 264 -1.07 -24.02 -25.38
C THR A 264 -0.50 -22.62 -25.64
N LEU A 265 -1.11 -21.85 -26.54
CA LEU A 265 -0.69 -20.47 -26.81
C LEU A 265 -0.80 -19.58 -25.56
N GLY A 266 -1.89 -19.70 -24.79
CA GLY A 266 -2.05 -18.99 -23.53
C GLY A 266 -0.95 -19.34 -22.53
N LEU A 267 -0.60 -20.62 -22.40
CA LEU A 267 0.49 -21.07 -21.53
C LEU A 267 1.84 -20.51 -21.96
N ILE A 268 2.13 -20.52 -23.27
CA ILE A 268 3.37 -19.95 -23.81
C ILE A 268 3.44 -18.46 -23.50
N VAL A 269 2.39 -17.70 -23.80
CA VAL A 269 2.34 -16.25 -23.56
C VAL A 269 2.54 -15.92 -22.09
N VAL A 270 1.84 -16.61 -21.18
CA VAL A 270 1.98 -16.39 -19.74
C VAL A 270 3.39 -16.76 -19.25
N SER A 271 3.94 -17.88 -19.73
CA SER A 271 5.29 -18.31 -19.34
C SER A 271 6.36 -17.33 -19.82
N CYS A 272 6.27 -16.87 -21.07
CA CYS A 272 7.15 -15.85 -21.63
C CYS A 272 7.04 -14.53 -20.86
N TYR A 273 5.83 -14.11 -20.48
CA TYR A 273 5.64 -12.89 -19.69
C TYR A 273 6.26 -13.00 -18.29
N VAL A 274 6.03 -14.11 -17.59
CA VAL A 274 6.64 -14.34 -16.27
C VAL A 274 8.18 -14.38 -16.38
N ALA A 275 8.72 -15.07 -17.39
CA ALA A 275 10.15 -15.11 -17.66
C ALA A 275 10.72 -13.71 -17.97
N LEU A 276 9.99 -12.86 -18.70
CA LEU A 276 10.37 -11.47 -18.95
C LEU A 276 10.43 -10.66 -17.66
N VAL A 277 9.43 -10.80 -16.78
CA VAL A 277 9.41 -10.10 -15.47
C VAL A 277 10.60 -10.54 -14.60
N VAL A 278 10.87 -11.84 -14.52
CA VAL A 278 12.01 -12.38 -13.75
C VAL A 278 13.33 -11.89 -14.33
N THR A 279 13.51 -11.96 -15.65
CA THR A 279 14.74 -11.46 -16.32
C THR A 279 14.93 -9.96 -16.09
N ASN A 280 13.86 -9.16 -16.18
CA ASN A 280 13.94 -7.72 -15.94
C ASN A 280 14.24 -7.39 -14.47
N PHE A 281 13.71 -8.16 -13.51
CA PHE A 281 14.10 -8.06 -12.11
C PHE A 281 15.58 -8.41 -11.90
N ALA A 282 16.06 -9.51 -12.49
CA ALA A 282 17.46 -9.90 -12.40
C ALA A 282 18.40 -8.85 -13.01
N TRP A 283 18.00 -8.22 -14.11
CA TRP A 283 18.74 -7.11 -14.74
C TRP A 283 18.90 -5.90 -13.81
N LEU A 284 17.85 -5.53 -13.06
CA LEU A 284 17.89 -4.40 -12.13
C LEU A 284 18.37 -4.78 -10.71
N PHE A 285 18.63 -6.07 -10.45
CA PHE A 285 19.02 -6.55 -9.13
C PHE A 285 20.21 -5.81 -8.52
N PRO A 286 21.27 -5.43 -9.28
CA PRO A 286 22.39 -4.70 -8.72
C PRO A 286 22.00 -3.36 -8.08
N ILE A 287 21.19 -2.55 -8.76
CA ILE A 287 20.73 -1.25 -8.22
C ILE A 287 19.65 -1.38 -7.15
N LEU A 288 18.96 -2.53 -7.06
CA LEU A 288 18.01 -2.82 -5.98
C LEU A 288 18.72 -3.21 -4.68
N THR A 289 19.96 -3.69 -4.76
CA THR A 289 20.69 -4.27 -3.61
C THR A 289 22.01 -3.56 -3.30
N GLY A 290 22.38 -2.54 -4.08
CA GLY A 290 23.64 -1.84 -3.90
C GLY A 290 24.86 -2.68 -4.28
N LEU A 291 24.77 -3.55 -5.28
CA LEU A 291 25.95 -4.24 -5.82
C LEU A 291 26.76 -3.27 -6.70
N PRO A 292 28.10 -3.27 -6.61
CA PRO A 292 28.93 -2.41 -7.44
C PRO A 292 28.88 -2.85 -8.90
N ILE A 293 28.52 -1.92 -9.78
CA ILE A 293 28.47 -2.11 -11.24
C ILE A 293 29.34 -1.09 -11.97
N SER A 294 29.69 -1.39 -13.22
CA SER A 294 30.43 -0.43 -14.04
C SER A 294 29.58 0.82 -14.34
N GLN A 295 30.22 1.95 -14.60
CA GLN A 295 29.53 3.17 -15.03
C GLN A 295 28.68 2.95 -16.30
N GLN A 296 29.14 2.09 -17.21
CA GLN A 296 28.40 1.73 -18.42
C GLN A 296 27.11 0.99 -18.07
N THR A 297 27.18 -0.01 -17.19
CA THR A 297 26.02 -0.76 -16.71
C THR A 297 25.01 0.15 -16.03
N TRP A 298 25.47 1.05 -15.14
CA TRP A 298 24.63 2.05 -14.51
C TRP A 298 23.85 2.89 -15.53
N ASN A 299 24.51 3.38 -16.58
CA ASN A 299 23.85 4.15 -17.63
C ASN A 299 22.83 3.33 -18.43
N MET A 300 23.02 2.01 -18.58
CA MET A 300 22.08 1.11 -19.24
C MET A 300 20.87 0.73 -18.36
N GLU A 301 21.02 0.74 -17.04
CA GLU A 301 19.93 0.48 -16.09
C GLU A 301 19.03 1.70 -15.87
N ILE A 302 19.51 2.91 -16.15
CA ILE A 302 18.70 4.14 -16.17
C ILE A 302 17.92 4.23 -17.48
N TRP A 303 16.68 3.75 -17.47
CA TRP A 303 15.86 3.65 -18.69
C TRP A 303 15.11 4.94 -19.05
N LEU A 304 14.77 5.76 -18.06
CA LEU A 304 14.06 7.02 -18.28
C LEU A 304 14.91 8.21 -17.79
N PRO A 305 14.80 9.39 -18.43
CA PRO A 305 15.46 10.60 -17.94
C PRO A 305 15.08 10.97 -16.50
N SER A 306 13.86 10.62 -16.07
CA SER A 306 13.33 10.85 -14.72
C SER A 306 13.92 9.93 -13.64
N TRP A 307 14.82 9.01 -14.01
CA TRP A 307 15.53 8.13 -13.09
C TRP A 307 16.91 8.70 -12.70
N ARG A 308 17.17 9.97 -13.00
CA ARG A 308 18.39 10.71 -12.68
C ARG A 308 18.12 11.82 -11.68
#